data_AF-A0A3N5TUC3-F1
#
_entry.id   AF-A0A3N5TUC3-F1
#
_cell.length_a   1.000
_cell.length_b   1.000
_cell.length_c   1.000
_cell.angle_alpha   90.00
_cell.angle_beta   90.00
_cell.angle_gamma   90.00
#
_symmetry.space_group_name_H-M   'P 1'
#
loop_
_entity.id
_entity.type
_entity.pdbx_description
1 polymer ?
#
loop_
_entity_poly.entity_id
_entity_poly.type
_entity_poly.pdbx_seq_one_letter_code
_entity_poly.pdbx_strand_id
1 'polypeptide(L)'
;MRNLTCLVIVSAFFVCACGGSNEGTGTVTPPPPTASTVVLAANDLGMHCMDREFSIFSILPPFNVVNAQVIGHDANGSPVLLDEVDVDVRYGAVADALGSINSYSIGKTDFWSYANSLFGASLVNGEGLTGLFMPADDPLNRGAQPMAYILASDWFKADGIPITPTDDGNSSNPYPLMEVTAHNKQTGQQIGSLKVVVPVATETECRGCHVTGGIGSTRGGIAWANDADTEVQSKKNILRLHDALQSTNLQNSTPVLCAGCHYSPALDLNGAGPSGNQIGNPTFSRVMHGYHGPLQNAGQPIFPANISSCYECHPGQVTQCQRGAMKTGGMDCIDCHGGMLAVGGEYNLLAGGSIDGTNDGNPRRPWKDLPRCQSCHTGDAVSHLSGAGLVSDASGIRLTQAYSTGDNSASPLLAANKRFAEQDNTLYRFSKGHGGVRCENCHGSTHAEWPIADDAANDNVAAKTLQGYSGKIIECTVCHTQGSLQLTTNGPHGLHNVNDSGWLDENHG
;
A
#
# COMPACT_ATOMS: atom_id res chain seq x y z
N MET A 1 61.46 -36.71 42.83
CA MET A 1 61.48 -35.24 43.02
C MET A 1 61.67 -34.60 41.65
N ARG A 2 60.86 -33.58 41.28
CA ARG A 2 61.07 -32.47 40.29
C ARG A 2 61.87 -32.75 38.98
N ASN A 3 61.69 -32.15 37.80
CA ASN A 3 60.73 -31.28 37.08
C ASN A 3 61.34 -31.16 35.63
N LEU A 4 60.68 -30.84 34.51
CA LEU A 4 59.30 -30.52 34.17
C LEU A 4 59.12 -30.84 32.65
N THR A 5 58.06 -31.52 32.21
CA THR A 5 57.90 -31.87 30.78
C THR A 5 57.15 -30.78 30.02
N CYS A 6 57.87 -29.99 29.22
CA CYS A 6 57.27 -29.00 28.32
C CYS A 6 56.84 -29.68 27.01
N LEU A 7 55.55 -29.61 26.67
CA LEU A 7 55.02 -30.17 25.42
C LEU A 7 55.08 -29.11 24.31
N VAL A 8 56.01 -29.27 23.38
CA VAL A 8 56.04 -28.55 22.10
C VAL A 8 55.77 -29.59 21.01
N ILE A 9 54.61 -29.50 20.37
CA ILE A 9 54.31 -30.28 19.16
C ILE A 9 54.22 -29.33 17.99
N VAL A 10 55.12 -29.57 17.03
CA VAL A 10 55.17 -28.92 15.73
C VAL A 10 53.98 -29.39 14.90
N SER A 11 53.19 -28.45 14.37
CA SER A 11 52.15 -28.73 13.37
C SER A 11 52.64 -28.29 11.98
N ALA A 12 52.31 -29.10 10.98
CA ALA A 12 53.00 -29.09 9.69
C ALA A 12 52.60 -27.95 8.75
N PHE A 13 53.56 -27.58 7.88
CA PHE A 13 53.27 -26.90 6.62
C PHE A 13 52.32 -27.74 5.76
N PHE A 14 51.29 -27.09 5.19
CA PHE A 14 50.84 -27.44 3.85
C PHE A 14 50.55 -26.17 3.04
N VAL A 15 50.85 -26.24 1.74
CA VAL A 15 51.03 -25.07 0.87
C VAL A 15 49.69 -24.56 0.34
N CYS A 16 49.56 -23.24 0.28
CA CYS A 16 48.42 -22.55 -0.34
C CYS A 16 48.37 -22.83 -1.85
N ALA A 17 47.24 -23.33 -2.34
CA ALA A 17 46.93 -23.44 -3.77
C ALA A 17 45.50 -22.96 -3.99
N CYS A 18 45.32 -22.10 -5.01
CA CYS A 18 44.03 -21.51 -5.32
C CYS A 18 43.05 -22.55 -5.88
N GLY A 19 41.82 -22.56 -5.38
CA GLY A 19 40.69 -23.31 -5.93
C GLY A 19 39.47 -22.41 -5.96
N GLY A 20 38.90 -22.18 -7.14
CA GLY A 20 37.84 -21.20 -7.34
C GLY A 20 36.52 -21.57 -6.67
N SER A 21 35.82 -20.55 -6.18
CA SER A 21 34.42 -20.62 -5.79
C SER A 21 33.55 -20.94 -7.01
N ASN A 22 33.01 -22.15 -7.05
CA ASN A 22 32.06 -22.55 -8.08
C ASN A 22 30.68 -21.99 -7.69
N GLU A 23 30.36 -20.78 -8.12
CA GLU A 23 29.00 -20.23 -8.02
C GLU A 23 28.10 -21.08 -8.91
N GLY A 24 27.32 -21.96 -8.28
CA GLY A 24 26.32 -22.74 -8.98
C GLY A 24 25.23 -21.82 -9.50
N THR A 25 25.20 -21.63 -10.82
CA THR A 25 24.05 -21.08 -11.56
C THR A 25 22.88 -22.06 -11.47
N GLY A 26 22.27 -22.14 -10.28
CA GLY A 26 21.05 -22.86 -10.05
C GLY A 26 19.95 -22.22 -10.89
N THR A 27 19.66 -22.81 -12.04
CA THR A 27 18.46 -22.51 -12.81
C THR A 27 17.26 -22.84 -11.91
N VAL A 28 16.68 -21.81 -11.28
CA VAL A 28 15.43 -21.94 -10.54
C VAL A 28 14.34 -22.19 -11.56
N THR A 29 14.14 -23.47 -11.91
CA THR A 29 13.03 -23.90 -12.73
C THR A 29 11.73 -23.48 -12.03
N PRO A 30 10.85 -22.69 -12.67
CA PRO A 30 9.56 -22.36 -12.10
C PRO A 30 8.81 -23.64 -11.68
N PRO A 31 8.03 -23.59 -10.59
CA PRO A 31 7.22 -24.74 -10.19
C PRO A 31 6.28 -25.16 -11.34
N PRO A 32 6.03 -26.47 -11.54
CA PRO A 32 5.11 -26.91 -12.59
C PRO A 32 3.71 -26.32 -12.33
N PRO A 33 3.03 -25.73 -13.35
CA PRO A 33 1.70 -25.18 -13.16
C PRO A 33 0.71 -26.31 -12.84
N THR A 34 0.27 -26.39 -11.59
CA THR A 34 -0.66 -27.40 -11.07
C THR A 34 -2.14 -27.03 -11.30
N ALA A 35 -2.42 -25.84 -11.82
CA ALA A 35 -3.76 -25.38 -12.16
C ALA A 35 -3.77 -24.75 -13.56
N SER A 36 -4.83 -25.03 -14.34
CA SER A 36 -5.14 -24.33 -15.60
C SER A 36 -5.73 -22.93 -15.38
N THR A 37 -5.70 -22.44 -14.14
CA THR A 37 -6.34 -21.20 -13.70
C THR A 37 -5.45 -20.53 -12.66
N VAL A 38 -5.24 -19.22 -12.81
CA VAL A 38 -4.30 -18.42 -12.03
C VAL A 38 -5.07 -17.33 -11.31
N VAL A 39 -4.84 -17.18 -10.00
CA VAL A 39 -5.41 -16.10 -9.19
C VAL A 39 -4.34 -15.03 -9.05
N LEU A 40 -4.68 -13.79 -9.40
CA LEU A 40 -3.87 -12.61 -9.14
C LEU A 40 -4.63 -11.73 -8.15
N ALA A 41 -3.96 -11.26 -7.10
CA ALA A 41 -4.59 -10.41 -6.09
C ALA A 41 -3.59 -9.44 -5.46
N ALA A 42 -4.08 -8.26 -5.09
CA ALA A 42 -3.32 -7.21 -4.42
C ALA A 42 -4.22 -6.42 -3.45
N ASN A 43 -3.59 -5.79 -2.46
CA ASN A 43 -4.21 -4.71 -1.71
C ASN A 43 -4.12 -3.39 -2.53
N ASP A 44 -5.09 -2.48 -2.38
CA ASP A 44 -5.24 -1.29 -3.24
C ASP A 44 -4.40 -0.05 -2.85
N LEU A 45 -3.70 -0.11 -1.71
CA LEU A 45 -3.10 1.07 -1.07
C LEU A 45 -1.70 0.87 -0.47
N GLY A 46 -1.26 -0.37 -0.27
CA GLY A 46 -0.03 -0.74 0.44
C GLY A 46 -0.17 -0.84 1.94
N MET A 47 -1.06 -0.07 2.56
CA MET A 47 -1.45 -0.18 3.97
C MET A 47 -2.71 0.65 4.24
N HIS A 48 -3.63 0.11 5.04
CA HIS A 48 -4.72 0.89 5.64
C HIS A 48 -4.36 1.36 7.07
N CYS A 49 -4.88 2.51 7.48
CA CYS A 49 -4.67 3.05 8.82
C CYS A 49 -5.99 3.05 9.58
N MET A 50 -6.02 2.63 10.85
CA MET A 50 -7.21 2.71 11.71
C MET A 50 -6.87 3.34 13.06
N ASP A 51 -7.84 3.98 13.70
CA ASP A 51 -7.67 4.42 15.09
C ASP A 51 -7.50 3.22 16.04
N ARG A 52 -6.71 3.39 17.12
CA ARG A 52 -6.65 2.41 18.22
C ARG A 52 -7.80 2.57 19.21
N GLU A 53 -8.26 3.81 19.37
CA GLU A 53 -9.17 4.28 20.42
C GLU A 53 -10.28 5.11 19.77
N PHE A 54 -11.52 4.61 19.75
CA PHE A 54 -12.63 5.23 19.02
C PHE A 54 -13.54 6.11 19.91
N SER A 55 -13.43 6.07 21.24
CA SER A 55 -14.35 6.76 22.16
C SER A 55 -14.26 8.30 22.17
N ILE A 56 -13.16 8.86 21.65
CA ILE A 56 -12.89 10.32 21.68
C ILE A 56 -13.07 10.94 20.30
N PHE A 57 -12.31 10.47 19.31
CA PHE A 57 -12.47 10.81 17.91
C PHE A 57 -11.94 9.71 17.01
N SER A 58 -12.41 9.69 15.76
CA SER A 58 -11.85 8.86 14.70
C SER A 58 -11.42 9.67 13.48
N ILE A 59 -10.29 9.24 12.91
CA ILE A 59 -9.77 9.61 11.61
C ILE A 59 -10.16 8.55 10.56
N LEU A 60 -9.98 7.26 10.88
CA LEU A 60 -10.27 6.14 9.98
C LEU A 60 -10.75 4.87 10.74
N PRO A 61 -11.76 4.15 10.20
CA PRO A 61 -12.27 2.90 10.74
C PRO A 61 -11.32 1.71 10.46
N PRO A 62 -11.52 0.54 11.11
CA PRO A 62 -10.96 -0.72 10.65
C PRO A 62 -11.47 -1.00 9.23
N PHE A 63 -10.56 -1.17 8.28
CA PHE A 63 -10.86 -1.33 6.87
C PHE A 63 -9.66 -1.95 6.15
N ASN A 64 -9.92 -2.57 5.01
CA ASN A 64 -8.92 -2.90 4.01
C ASN A 64 -9.61 -3.19 2.69
N VAL A 65 -8.87 -3.13 1.60
CA VAL A 65 -9.36 -3.52 0.27
C VAL A 65 -8.42 -4.55 -0.32
N VAL A 66 -8.99 -5.65 -0.80
CA VAL A 66 -8.28 -6.62 -1.65
C VAL A 66 -9.03 -6.70 -2.97
N ASN A 67 -8.30 -6.53 -4.06
CA ASN A 67 -8.79 -6.72 -5.42
C ASN A 67 -8.17 -8.01 -5.99
N ALA A 68 -8.91 -8.73 -6.82
CA ALA A 68 -8.46 -9.95 -7.46
C ALA A 68 -8.93 -10.07 -8.91
N GLN A 69 -8.13 -10.72 -9.75
CA GLN A 69 -8.49 -11.17 -11.09
C GLN A 69 -8.16 -12.65 -11.21
N VAL A 70 -8.95 -13.37 -11.99
CA VAL A 70 -8.74 -14.81 -12.24
C VAL A 70 -8.50 -15.00 -13.73
N ILE A 71 -7.42 -15.67 -14.08
CA ILE A 71 -7.04 -15.97 -15.46
C ILE A 71 -7.28 -17.44 -15.74
N GLY A 72 -8.19 -17.74 -16.67
CA GLY A 72 -8.31 -19.03 -17.32
C GLY A 72 -7.59 -19.02 -18.67
N HIS A 73 -7.82 -20.05 -19.48
CA HIS A 73 -7.19 -20.19 -20.79
C HIS A 73 -8.20 -20.58 -21.87
N ASP A 74 -8.01 -20.06 -23.08
CA ASP A 74 -8.74 -20.52 -24.27
C ASP A 74 -8.21 -21.88 -24.79
N ALA A 75 -8.83 -22.39 -25.84
CA ALA A 75 -8.42 -23.66 -26.46
C ALA A 75 -7.00 -23.66 -27.07
N ASN A 76 -6.37 -22.49 -27.21
CA ASN A 76 -5.01 -22.31 -27.71
C ASN A 76 -3.99 -22.08 -26.58
N GLY A 77 -4.43 -22.03 -25.32
CA GLY A 77 -3.59 -21.72 -24.17
C GLY A 77 -3.34 -20.21 -23.95
N SER A 78 -4.11 -19.34 -24.59
CA SER A 78 -4.05 -17.89 -24.38
C SER A 78 -4.84 -17.48 -23.13
N PRO A 79 -4.34 -16.54 -22.30
CA PRO A 79 -5.05 -16.08 -21.11
C PRO A 79 -6.39 -15.42 -21.43
N VAL A 80 -7.38 -15.71 -20.60
CA VAL A 80 -8.70 -15.05 -20.59
C VAL A 80 -9.04 -14.68 -19.15
N LEU A 81 -9.45 -13.44 -18.91
CA LEU A 81 -10.00 -13.03 -17.61
C LEU A 81 -11.37 -13.67 -17.41
N LEU A 82 -11.51 -14.41 -16.29
CA LEU A 82 -12.77 -15.05 -15.88
C LEU A 82 -13.60 -14.08 -15.06
N ASP A 83 -14.91 -14.11 -15.26
CA ASP A 83 -15.88 -13.23 -14.57
C ASP A 83 -16.80 -14.00 -13.60
N GLU A 84 -17.86 -13.34 -13.12
CA GLU A 84 -18.83 -13.91 -12.19
C GLU A 84 -19.68 -15.07 -12.75
N VAL A 85 -19.73 -15.31 -14.07
CA VAL A 85 -20.39 -16.49 -14.65
C VAL A 85 -19.46 -17.71 -14.70
N ASP A 86 -18.15 -17.48 -14.69
CA ASP A 86 -17.11 -18.52 -14.71
C ASP A 86 -16.71 -18.96 -13.29
N VAL A 87 -16.57 -18.01 -12.35
CA VAL A 87 -16.03 -18.25 -11.01
C VAL A 87 -16.75 -17.49 -9.89
N ASP A 88 -16.71 -18.08 -8.69
CA ASP A 88 -16.86 -17.38 -7.41
C ASP A 88 -15.47 -17.16 -6.80
N VAL A 89 -15.19 -15.95 -6.31
CA VAL A 89 -13.93 -15.63 -5.62
C VAL A 89 -14.19 -15.34 -4.14
N ARG A 90 -13.30 -15.79 -3.26
CA ARG A 90 -13.41 -15.63 -1.80
C ARG A 90 -12.08 -15.21 -1.18
N TYR A 91 -12.12 -14.56 -0.03
CA TYR A 91 -10.96 -14.32 0.82
C TYR A 91 -11.08 -15.07 2.15
N GLY A 92 -10.00 -15.70 2.58
CA GLY A 92 -9.89 -16.44 3.84
C GLY A 92 -8.66 -16.02 4.63
N ALA A 93 -8.70 -16.18 5.95
CA ALA A 93 -7.55 -15.92 6.81
C ALA A 93 -6.57 -17.09 6.70
N VAL A 94 -5.27 -16.79 6.61
CA VAL A 94 -4.24 -17.81 6.48
C VAL A 94 -3.04 -17.45 7.33
N ALA A 95 -2.38 -18.46 7.90
CA ALA A 95 -1.13 -18.25 8.61
C ALA A 95 0.00 -17.86 7.65
N ASP A 96 0.84 -16.94 8.11
CA ASP A 96 2.13 -16.64 7.48
C ASP A 96 3.21 -17.69 7.81
N ALA A 97 4.43 -17.46 7.31
CA ALA A 97 5.55 -18.38 7.49
C ALA A 97 6.01 -18.52 8.96
N LEU A 98 5.61 -17.60 9.84
CA LEU A 98 5.89 -17.64 11.28
C LEU A 98 4.73 -18.23 12.09
N GLY A 99 3.60 -18.52 11.44
CA GLY A 99 2.40 -19.06 12.06
C GLY A 99 1.42 -17.99 12.57
N SER A 100 1.68 -16.70 12.34
CA SER A 100 0.74 -15.64 12.70
C SER A 100 -0.45 -15.63 11.74
N ILE A 101 -1.66 -15.63 12.29
CA ILE A 101 -2.93 -15.64 11.56
C ILE A 101 -3.89 -14.62 12.18
N ASN A 102 -4.66 -13.95 11.33
CA ASN A 102 -5.66 -12.97 11.74
C ASN A 102 -7.01 -13.35 11.14
N SER A 103 -7.82 -14.11 11.88
CA SER A 103 -9.11 -14.66 11.41
C SER A 103 -10.34 -13.94 11.96
N TYR A 104 -10.18 -13.19 13.05
CA TYR A 104 -11.24 -12.41 13.69
C TYR A 104 -10.72 -11.02 14.10
N SER A 105 -11.62 -10.08 14.37
CA SER A 105 -11.31 -8.76 14.92
C SER A 105 -12.24 -8.34 16.07
N ILE A 106 -13.32 -9.08 16.34
CA ILE A 106 -14.10 -8.92 17.58
C ILE A 106 -13.18 -9.04 18.80
N GLY A 107 -13.26 -8.04 19.70
CA GLY A 107 -12.44 -7.98 20.91
C GLY A 107 -11.02 -7.41 20.72
N LYS A 108 -10.58 -7.16 19.47
CA LYS A 108 -9.28 -6.52 19.17
C LYS A 108 -9.38 -4.99 19.03
N THR A 109 -10.60 -4.43 19.01
CA THR A 109 -10.90 -3.00 18.93
C THR A 109 -12.26 -2.67 19.58
N ASP A 110 -12.46 -1.43 20.01
CA ASP A 110 -13.70 -0.88 20.53
C ASP A 110 -14.66 -0.32 19.44
N PHE A 111 -14.22 -0.28 18.18
CA PHE A 111 -14.90 0.33 17.01
C PHE A 111 -16.43 0.15 16.98
N TRP A 112 -16.95 -1.08 17.11
CA TRP A 112 -18.39 -1.36 17.01
C TRP A 112 -19.24 -0.66 18.08
N SER A 113 -18.64 -0.28 19.22
CA SER A 113 -19.30 0.52 20.27
C SER A 113 -19.60 1.95 19.82
N TYR A 114 -18.89 2.44 18.80
CA TYR A 114 -18.91 3.82 18.33
C TYR A 114 -19.22 3.96 16.82
N ALA A 115 -19.38 2.85 16.09
CA ALA A 115 -19.65 2.85 14.65
C ALA A 115 -20.91 3.66 14.28
N ASN A 116 -21.97 3.62 15.11
CA ASN A 116 -23.19 4.38 14.87
C ASN A 116 -23.01 5.89 15.11
N SER A 117 -22.32 6.29 16.18
CA SER A 117 -22.10 7.70 16.50
C SER A 117 -21.06 8.37 15.61
N LEU A 118 -20.05 7.64 15.15
CA LEU A 118 -19.01 8.13 14.24
C LEU A 118 -19.46 8.10 12.77
N PHE A 119 -19.99 6.98 12.29
CA PHE A 119 -20.22 6.72 10.86
C PHE A 119 -21.71 6.59 10.49
N GLY A 120 -22.64 6.73 11.44
CA GLY A 120 -24.08 6.49 11.21
C GLY A 120 -24.45 5.02 11.00
N ALA A 121 -23.49 4.10 11.12
CA ALA A 121 -23.64 2.71 10.76
C ALA A 121 -24.12 1.86 11.95
N SER A 122 -25.28 1.21 11.81
CA SER A 122 -25.81 0.24 12.79
C SER A 122 -25.29 -1.16 12.47
N LEU A 123 -24.03 -1.40 12.78
CA LEU A 123 -23.32 -2.66 12.50
C LEU A 123 -23.53 -3.69 13.61
N VAL A 124 -23.48 -4.98 13.26
CA VAL A 124 -23.21 -6.04 14.25
C VAL A 124 -21.72 -6.14 14.55
N ASN A 125 -21.34 -6.66 15.72
CA ASN A 125 -19.93 -6.92 16.03
C ASN A 125 -19.32 -7.84 14.96
N GLY A 126 -18.14 -7.49 14.46
CA GLY A 126 -17.44 -8.20 13.39
C GLY A 126 -17.72 -7.68 11.98
N GLU A 127 -18.77 -6.87 11.80
CA GLU A 127 -19.17 -6.31 10.49
C GLU A 127 -18.36 -5.03 10.17
N GLY A 128 -17.87 -4.92 8.93
CA GLY A 128 -17.26 -3.72 8.38
C GLY A 128 -18.30 -2.76 7.79
N LEU A 129 -17.90 -1.53 7.48
CA LEU A 129 -18.82 -0.48 6.97
C LEU A 129 -19.51 -0.81 5.64
N THR A 130 -19.07 -1.86 4.95
CA THR A 130 -19.58 -2.37 3.67
C THR A 130 -20.35 -3.69 3.80
N GLY A 131 -20.54 -4.21 5.02
CA GLY A 131 -21.16 -5.51 5.28
C GLY A 131 -20.23 -6.73 5.13
N LEU A 132 -18.92 -6.51 4.94
CA LEU A 132 -17.90 -7.57 4.97
C LEU A 132 -17.52 -7.96 6.40
N PHE A 133 -17.02 -9.18 6.58
CA PHE A 133 -16.60 -9.73 7.87
C PHE A 133 -15.17 -10.25 7.80
N MET A 134 -14.51 -10.36 8.96
CA MET A 134 -13.37 -11.27 9.09
C MET A 134 -13.90 -12.73 9.05
N PRO A 135 -13.15 -13.70 8.50
CA PRO A 135 -13.66 -15.07 8.25
C PRO A 135 -14.25 -15.82 9.45
N ALA A 136 -13.75 -15.57 10.67
CA ALA A 136 -14.26 -16.16 11.91
C ALA A 136 -15.26 -15.27 12.68
N ASP A 137 -15.45 -14.02 12.25
CA ASP A 137 -16.47 -13.10 12.80
C ASP A 137 -17.83 -13.20 12.09
N ASP A 138 -17.87 -13.83 10.90
CA ASP A 138 -19.08 -13.97 10.09
C ASP A 138 -20.21 -14.71 10.85
N PRO A 139 -21.37 -14.08 11.10
CA PRO A 139 -22.47 -14.70 11.85
C PRO A 139 -23.07 -15.93 11.13
N LEU A 140 -22.84 -16.07 9.82
CA LEU A 140 -23.25 -17.25 9.05
C LEU A 140 -22.22 -18.38 9.08
N ASN A 141 -21.06 -18.18 9.73
CA ASN A 141 -19.98 -19.16 9.88
C ASN A 141 -19.52 -19.77 8.53
N ARG A 142 -19.48 -18.98 7.45
CA ARG A 142 -19.11 -19.45 6.10
C ARG A 142 -17.61 -19.73 5.94
N GLY A 143 -16.78 -19.24 6.87
CA GLY A 143 -15.32 -19.26 6.74
C GLY A 143 -14.88 -18.22 5.72
N ALA A 144 -14.29 -18.66 4.59
CA ALA A 144 -13.86 -17.75 3.52
C ALA A 144 -15.05 -16.94 2.96
N GLN A 145 -14.92 -15.61 2.97
CA GLN A 145 -15.97 -14.66 2.65
C GLN A 145 -15.96 -14.31 1.15
N PRO A 146 -17.12 -14.06 0.52
CA PRO A 146 -17.21 -13.79 -0.91
C PRO A 146 -16.63 -12.42 -1.30
N MET A 147 -16.04 -12.35 -2.49
CA MET A 147 -15.64 -11.10 -3.15
C MET A 147 -16.66 -10.76 -4.25
N ALA A 148 -17.12 -9.51 -4.30
CA ALA A 148 -18.10 -9.07 -5.30
C ALA A 148 -17.41 -8.79 -6.65
N TYR A 149 -17.98 -9.26 -7.76
CA TYR A 149 -17.50 -8.88 -9.09
C TYR A 149 -17.94 -7.46 -9.44
N ILE A 150 -17.01 -6.63 -9.90
CA ILE A 150 -17.29 -5.23 -10.28
C ILE A 150 -17.10 -5.10 -11.79
N LEU A 151 -18.20 -5.21 -12.54
CA LEU A 151 -18.22 -5.20 -14.01
C LEU A 151 -17.52 -3.99 -14.64
N ALA A 152 -17.61 -2.79 -14.02
CA ALA A 152 -16.92 -1.60 -14.52
C ALA A 152 -15.37 -1.69 -14.45
N SER A 153 -14.85 -2.68 -13.73
CA SER A 153 -13.44 -2.85 -13.39
C SER A 153 -12.84 -4.21 -13.76
N ASP A 154 -13.61 -5.15 -14.33
CA ASP A 154 -13.15 -6.50 -14.69
C ASP A 154 -12.36 -7.19 -13.56
N TRP A 155 -12.88 -7.13 -12.32
CA TRP A 155 -12.22 -7.67 -11.13
C TRP A 155 -13.22 -8.14 -10.06
N PHE A 156 -12.72 -8.89 -9.08
CA PHE A 156 -13.41 -9.21 -7.84
C PHE A 156 -12.87 -8.32 -6.72
N LYS A 157 -13.73 -7.79 -5.85
CA LYS A 157 -13.37 -6.86 -4.79
C LYS A 157 -13.90 -7.31 -3.42
N ALA A 158 -13.03 -7.31 -2.43
CA ALA A 158 -13.38 -7.26 -1.02
C ALA A 158 -13.10 -5.84 -0.54
N ASP A 159 -14.14 -5.00 -0.52
CA ASP A 159 -14.07 -3.60 -0.07
C ASP A 159 -14.49 -3.51 1.39
N GLY A 160 -13.63 -3.06 2.29
CA GLY A 160 -13.97 -2.87 3.70
C GLY A 160 -13.86 -4.09 4.61
N ILE A 161 -12.82 -4.91 4.40
CA ILE A 161 -12.45 -5.99 5.33
C ILE A 161 -12.12 -5.36 6.70
N PRO A 162 -12.83 -5.69 7.81
CA PRO A 162 -12.65 -5.03 9.11
C PRO A 162 -11.47 -5.59 9.91
N ILE A 163 -10.29 -5.65 9.28
CA ILE A 163 -9.05 -6.21 9.84
C ILE A 163 -8.36 -5.23 10.80
N THR A 164 -7.64 -5.77 11.79
CA THR A 164 -6.87 -5.03 12.80
C THR A 164 -5.39 -5.44 12.77
N PRO A 165 -4.43 -4.62 13.24
CA PRO A 165 -2.99 -4.98 13.27
C PRO A 165 -2.61 -5.98 14.37
N THR A 166 -3.58 -6.77 14.85
CA THR A 166 -3.42 -7.70 15.98
C THR A 166 -3.87 -9.08 15.52
N ASP A 167 -2.98 -10.07 15.66
CA ASP A 167 -3.25 -11.45 15.29
C ASP A 167 -4.12 -12.19 16.31
N ASP A 168 -4.48 -13.43 16.02
CA ASP A 168 -5.35 -14.25 16.86
C ASP A 168 -4.66 -14.71 18.17
N GLY A 169 -3.34 -14.56 18.26
CA GLY A 169 -2.54 -14.73 19.47
C GLY A 169 -2.43 -13.46 20.32
N ASN A 170 -3.08 -12.36 19.91
CA ASN A 170 -2.95 -11.01 20.47
C ASN A 170 -1.53 -10.40 20.31
N SER A 171 -0.77 -10.85 19.32
CA SER A 171 0.51 -10.26 18.93
C SER A 171 0.31 -9.21 17.83
N SER A 172 1.18 -8.20 17.77
CA SER A 172 1.14 -7.21 16.69
C SER A 172 1.59 -7.84 15.38
N ASN A 173 0.73 -7.81 14.37
CA ASN A 173 1.04 -8.17 12.99
C ASN A 173 0.42 -7.12 12.04
N PRO A 174 1.21 -6.14 11.57
CA PRO A 174 0.75 -5.12 10.63
C PRO A 174 0.72 -5.59 9.16
N TYR A 175 1.22 -6.81 8.88
CA TYR A 175 1.29 -7.41 7.54
C TYR A 175 0.64 -8.81 7.49
N PRO A 176 -0.61 -8.98 7.97
CA PRO A 176 -1.25 -10.29 7.97
C PRO A 176 -1.51 -10.78 6.53
N LEU A 177 -1.48 -12.10 6.33
CA LEU A 177 -1.86 -12.72 5.06
C LEU A 177 -3.33 -13.11 5.04
N MET A 178 -3.93 -12.98 3.86
CA MET A 178 -5.16 -13.68 3.48
C MET A 178 -4.90 -14.54 2.24
N GLU A 179 -5.67 -15.61 2.09
CA GLU A 179 -5.70 -16.42 0.88
C GLU A 179 -6.95 -16.05 0.07
N VAL A 180 -6.74 -15.64 -1.18
CA VAL A 180 -7.81 -15.46 -2.16
C VAL A 180 -7.97 -16.77 -2.93
N THR A 181 -9.18 -17.35 -2.94
CA THR A 181 -9.48 -18.59 -3.65
C THR A 181 -10.48 -18.35 -4.78
N ALA A 182 -10.26 -19.00 -5.92
CA ALA A 182 -11.20 -19.04 -7.04
C ALA A 182 -11.87 -20.41 -7.12
N HIS A 183 -13.20 -20.42 -7.23
CA HIS A 183 -14.03 -21.61 -7.32
C HIS A 183 -14.80 -21.60 -8.64
N ASN A 184 -14.81 -22.69 -9.39
CA ASN A 184 -15.61 -22.80 -10.61
C ASN A 184 -17.10 -22.67 -10.29
N LYS A 185 -17.83 -21.79 -11.01
CA LYS A 185 -19.23 -21.43 -10.73
C LYS A 185 -20.20 -22.61 -10.84
N GLN A 186 -19.94 -23.55 -11.75
CA GLN A 186 -20.85 -24.66 -12.05
C GLN A 186 -20.65 -25.86 -11.10
N THR A 187 -19.43 -26.08 -10.61
CA THR A 187 -19.07 -27.24 -9.77
C THR A 187 -18.79 -26.92 -8.30
N GLY A 188 -18.50 -25.65 -7.98
CA GLY A 188 -18.02 -25.20 -6.66
C GLY A 188 -16.58 -25.61 -6.33
N GLN A 189 -15.90 -26.36 -7.22
CA GLN A 189 -14.53 -26.82 -7.01
C GLN A 189 -13.56 -25.62 -6.97
N GLN A 190 -12.67 -25.59 -5.99
CA GLN A 190 -11.55 -24.64 -5.99
C GLN A 190 -10.59 -24.97 -7.14
N ILE A 191 -10.33 -23.99 -8.00
CA ILE A 191 -9.50 -24.11 -9.21
C ILE A 191 -8.22 -23.27 -9.17
N GLY A 192 -8.05 -22.41 -8.16
CA GLY A 192 -6.81 -21.69 -7.90
C GLY A 192 -6.85 -20.94 -6.57
N SER A 193 -5.69 -20.54 -6.06
CA SER A 193 -5.57 -19.60 -4.96
C SER A 193 -4.26 -18.81 -5.00
N LEU A 194 -4.23 -17.69 -4.27
CA LEU A 194 -3.04 -16.88 -4.04
C LEU A 194 -3.07 -16.31 -2.62
N LYS A 195 -1.93 -16.34 -1.92
CA LYS A 195 -1.78 -15.60 -0.66
C LYS A 195 -1.37 -14.16 -0.96
N VAL A 196 -2.09 -13.21 -0.36
CA VAL A 196 -1.88 -11.77 -0.49
C VAL A 196 -1.78 -11.15 0.90
N VAL A 197 -0.93 -10.12 1.05
CA VAL A 197 -0.84 -9.36 2.29
C VAL A 197 -1.98 -8.35 2.38
N VAL A 198 -2.51 -8.13 3.58
CA VAL A 198 -3.65 -7.24 3.86
C VAL A 198 -3.23 -6.23 4.96
N PRO A 199 -2.34 -5.26 4.64
CA PRO A 199 -1.58 -4.55 5.65
C PRO A 199 -2.42 -3.48 6.34
N VAL A 200 -2.28 -3.38 7.66
CA VAL A 200 -3.05 -2.47 8.50
C VAL A 200 -2.21 -1.97 9.68
N ALA A 201 -2.41 -0.73 10.12
CA ALA A 201 -1.71 -0.16 11.26
C ALA A 201 -2.57 0.79 12.10
N THR A 202 -2.28 0.86 13.40
CA THR A 202 -2.76 1.87 14.35
C THR A 202 -1.67 2.88 14.73
N GLU A 203 -0.63 3.00 13.89
CA GLU A 203 0.53 3.86 14.16
C GLU A 203 0.20 5.31 13.77
N THR A 204 0.09 6.17 14.77
CA THR A 204 -0.12 7.62 14.63
C THR A 204 0.41 8.30 15.89
N GLU A 205 1.47 9.10 15.77
CA GLU A 205 2.24 9.59 16.92
C GLU A 205 1.83 11.00 17.39
N CYS A 206 0.53 11.33 17.33
CA CYS A 206 -0.02 12.56 17.90
C CYS A 206 0.41 12.80 19.37
N ARG A 207 0.63 11.73 20.13
CA ARG A 207 1.16 11.74 21.50
C ARG A 207 2.55 12.38 21.63
N GLY A 208 3.38 12.37 20.59
CA GLY A 208 4.69 13.04 20.60
C GLY A 208 4.60 14.56 20.86
N CYS A 209 3.51 15.19 20.42
CA CYS A 209 3.28 16.63 20.57
C CYS A 209 2.11 17.00 21.49
N HIS A 210 1.03 16.21 21.54
CA HIS A 210 -0.23 16.57 22.20
C HIS A 210 -0.45 15.94 23.59
N VAL A 211 0.51 15.21 24.15
CA VAL A 211 0.50 14.93 25.60
C VAL A 211 0.64 16.22 26.40
N THR A 212 0.13 16.23 27.62
CA THR A 212 0.13 17.41 28.50
C THR A 212 1.56 17.80 28.87
N GLY A 213 1.93 19.06 28.57
CA GLY A 213 3.31 19.56 28.64
C GLY A 213 4.11 19.39 27.34
N GLY A 214 3.63 18.59 26.39
CA GLY A 214 4.12 18.56 25.01
C GLY A 214 3.76 19.85 24.25
N ILE A 215 4.50 20.15 23.17
CA ILE A 215 4.43 21.45 22.48
C ILE A 215 3.03 21.83 21.99
N GLY A 216 2.22 20.85 21.57
CA GLY A 216 0.82 21.01 21.15
C GLY A 216 -0.19 21.15 22.30
N SER A 217 0.26 21.16 23.56
CA SER A 217 -0.57 21.24 24.76
C SER A 217 0.05 22.13 25.85
N THR A 218 0.55 23.30 25.41
CA THR A 218 1.13 24.35 26.27
C THR A 218 0.30 25.64 26.36
N ARG A 219 -0.70 25.83 25.48
CA ARG A 219 -1.49 27.07 25.41
C ARG A 219 -2.23 27.34 26.74
N GLY A 220 -2.02 28.54 27.29
CA GLY A 220 -2.68 29.00 28.51
C GLY A 220 -4.19 29.16 28.35
N GLY A 221 -4.92 29.00 29.45
CA GLY A 221 -6.40 29.06 29.48
C GLY A 221 -7.10 27.75 29.12
N ILE A 222 -6.36 26.69 28.77
CA ILE A 222 -6.90 25.36 28.53
C ILE A 222 -6.53 24.43 29.69
N ALA A 223 -7.52 23.73 30.25
CA ALA A 223 -7.28 22.66 31.21
C ALA A 223 -6.94 21.38 30.43
N TRP A 224 -5.68 20.97 30.42
CA TRP A 224 -5.22 19.78 29.69
C TRP A 224 -5.58 18.47 30.41
N ALA A 225 -5.63 17.38 29.65
CA ALA A 225 -6.00 16.05 30.14
C ALA A 225 -4.85 15.43 30.97
N ASN A 226 -5.17 14.51 31.86
CA ASN A 226 -4.20 13.83 32.72
C ASN A 226 -4.41 12.30 32.75
N ASP A 227 -5.11 11.77 31.75
CA ASP A 227 -5.28 10.34 31.54
C ASP A 227 -3.93 9.62 31.45
N ALA A 228 -3.86 8.41 32.00
CA ALA A 228 -2.62 7.61 32.03
C ALA A 228 -2.25 7.03 30.66
N ASP A 229 -3.24 6.74 29.82
CA ASP A 229 -3.03 6.39 28.41
C ASP A 229 -2.76 7.69 27.63
N THR A 230 -1.57 7.78 27.03
CA THR A 230 -1.11 8.96 26.30
C THR A 230 -1.82 9.16 24.96
N GLU A 231 -2.45 8.13 24.38
CA GLU A 231 -3.32 8.32 23.21
C GLU A 231 -4.65 8.94 23.63
N VAL A 232 -5.31 8.39 24.67
CA VAL A 232 -6.52 8.98 25.27
C VAL A 232 -6.27 10.43 25.67
N GLN A 233 -5.15 10.71 26.33
CA GLN A 233 -4.74 12.05 26.76
C GLN A 233 -4.53 12.99 25.57
N SER A 234 -3.76 12.57 24.56
CA SER A 234 -3.47 13.40 23.39
C SER A 234 -4.71 13.64 22.52
N LYS A 235 -5.56 12.63 22.31
CA LYS A 235 -6.84 12.78 21.61
C LYS A 235 -7.76 13.79 22.31
N LYS A 236 -7.89 13.73 23.64
CA LYS A 236 -8.65 14.72 24.43
C LYS A 236 -8.05 16.13 24.32
N ASN A 237 -6.72 16.24 24.38
CA ASN A 237 -6.02 17.52 24.25
C ASN A 237 -6.21 18.14 22.86
N ILE A 238 -6.20 17.35 21.78
CA ILE A 238 -6.50 17.83 20.42
C ILE A 238 -7.90 18.45 20.36
N LEU A 239 -8.93 17.78 20.90
CA LEU A 239 -10.29 18.36 20.92
C LEU A 239 -10.38 19.64 21.76
N ARG A 240 -9.71 19.69 22.92
CA ARG A 240 -9.67 20.90 23.77
C ARG A 240 -8.94 22.07 23.10
N LEU A 241 -7.87 21.78 22.36
CA LEU A 241 -7.19 22.79 21.54
C LEU A 241 -8.09 23.27 20.40
N HIS A 242 -8.79 22.35 19.73
CA HIS A 242 -9.74 22.68 18.67
C HIS A 242 -10.87 23.59 19.18
N ASP A 243 -11.48 23.24 20.32
CA ASP A 243 -12.52 24.05 20.97
C ASP A 243 -12.03 25.46 21.31
N ALA A 244 -10.81 25.59 21.83
CA ALA A 244 -10.20 26.87 22.18
C ALA A 244 -9.67 27.70 20.99
N LEU A 245 -9.52 27.11 19.81
CA LEU A 245 -9.08 27.79 18.58
C LEU A 245 -10.24 28.13 17.64
N GLN A 246 -11.20 27.21 17.50
CA GLN A 246 -12.29 27.27 16.52
C GLN A 246 -13.65 27.59 17.17
N SER A 247 -13.68 27.86 18.49
CA SER A 247 -14.90 28.11 19.26
C SER A 247 -15.93 26.97 19.19
N THR A 248 -15.45 25.72 19.11
CA THR A 248 -16.28 24.52 19.08
C THR A 248 -16.54 23.95 20.49
N ASN A 249 -17.33 22.87 20.58
CA ASN A 249 -17.63 22.14 21.82
C ASN A 249 -17.47 20.61 21.63
N LEU A 250 -16.46 20.22 20.86
CA LEU A 250 -16.17 18.85 20.45
C LEU A 250 -15.84 17.95 21.63
N GLN A 251 -15.16 18.45 22.67
CA GLN A 251 -14.82 17.65 23.84
C GLN A 251 -16.06 17.17 24.60
N ASN A 252 -17.19 17.89 24.53
CA ASN A 252 -18.47 17.48 25.12
C ASN A 252 -19.40 16.79 24.09
N SER A 253 -18.91 16.54 22.88
CA SER A 253 -19.62 15.91 21.76
C SER A 253 -18.95 14.62 21.28
N THR A 254 -18.13 13.99 22.15
CA THR A 254 -17.39 12.76 21.83
C THR A 254 -18.29 11.53 21.75
N PRO A 255 -18.03 10.57 20.83
CA PRO A 255 -16.91 10.54 19.89
C PRO A 255 -17.14 11.43 18.65
N VAL A 256 -16.08 12.05 18.14
CA VAL A 256 -16.12 12.95 16.98
C VAL A 256 -15.52 12.28 15.74
N LEU A 257 -16.25 12.20 14.63
CA LEU A 257 -15.64 11.88 13.34
C LEU A 257 -15.04 13.15 12.73
N CYS A 258 -13.73 13.20 12.53
CA CYS A 258 -13.04 14.35 11.93
C CYS A 258 -13.63 14.70 10.55
N ALA A 259 -13.95 13.66 9.77
CA ALA A 259 -14.57 13.80 8.46
C ALA A 259 -16.03 14.28 8.50
N GLY A 260 -16.71 14.32 9.66
CA GLY A 260 -18.06 14.86 9.80
C GLY A 260 -18.16 16.37 9.52
N CYS A 261 -17.05 17.10 9.67
CA CYS A 261 -16.94 18.51 9.29
C CYS A 261 -15.87 18.78 8.21
N HIS A 262 -14.81 17.97 8.15
CA HIS A 262 -13.73 18.15 7.16
C HIS A 262 -13.75 17.04 6.13
N TYR A 263 -14.39 17.26 4.98
CA TYR A 263 -14.55 16.22 3.94
C TYR A 263 -13.25 15.46 3.63
N SER A 264 -13.34 14.13 3.64
CA SER A 264 -12.25 13.22 3.29
C SER A 264 -12.74 12.24 2.22
N PRO A 265 -12.23 12.31 0.97
CA PRO A 265 -12.62 11.37 -0.09
C PRO A 265 -12.41 9.89 0.27
N ALA A 266 -11.47 9.57 1.17
CA ALA A 266 -11.25 8.20 1.64
C ALA A 266 -12.41 7.60 2.43
N LEU A 267 -13.32 8.43 2.94
CA LEU A 267 -14.53 7.99 3.66
C LEU A 267 -15.81 8.21 2.85
N ASP A 268 -15.70 8.75 1.64
CA ASP A 268 -16.82 8.90 0.70
C ASP A 268 -16.93 7.68 -0.21
N LEU A 269 -17.35 6.55 0.39
CA LEU A 269 -17.46 5.25 -0.30
C LEU A 269 -18.39 5.29 -1.52
N ASN A 270 -19.30 6.26 -1.60
CA ASN A 270 -20.25 6.44 -2.69
C ASN A 270 -19.81 7.49 -3.73
N GLY A 271 -18.72 8.23 -3.49
CA GLY A 271 -18.29 9.34 -4.35
C GLY A 271 -19.28 10.50 -4.45
N ALA A 272 -20.10 10.72 -3.41
CA ALA A 272 -21.16 11.72 -3.39
C ALA A 272 -20.64 13.17 -3.24
N GLY A 273 -19.40 13.35 -2.80
CA GLY A 273 -18.81 14.63 -2.45
C GLY A 273 -19.17 15.14 -1.04
N PRO A 274 -18.73 16.36 -0.68
CA PRO A 274 -19.02 16.95 0.62
C PRO A 274 -20.53 17.20 0.81
N SER A 275 -21.04 16.82 1.98
CA SER A 275 -22.45 16.94 2.36
C SER A 275 -22.64 17.51 3.77
N GLY A 276 -23.80 18.12 4.04
CA GLY A 276 -24.13 18.68 5.35
C GLY A 276 -23.07 19.66 5.87
N ASN A 277 -22.57 19.42 7.09
CA ASN A 277 -21.55 20.23 7.76
C ASN A 277 -20.18 20.22 7.08
N GLN A 278 -19.96 19.36 6.08
CA GLN A 278 -18.73 19.37 5.28
C GLN A 278 -18.70 20.50 4.24
N ILE A 279 -19.87 21.02 3.84
CA ILE A 279 -19.98 22.02 2.77
C ILE A 279 -19.41 23.36 3.26
N GLY A 280 -18.47 23.93 2.50
CA GLY A 280 -17.80 25.19 2.82
C GLY A 280 -16.60 25.06 3.77
N ASN A 281 -16.40 23.90 4.40
CA ASN A 281 -15.21 23.63 5.20
C ASN A 281 -14.05 23.09 4.33
N PRO A 282 -12.79 23.37 4.68
CA PRO A 282 -11.65 22.75 4.00
C PRO A 282 -11.61 21.23 4.26
N THR A 283 -11.06 20.48 3.30
CA THR A 283 -10.90 19.03 3.39
C THR A 283 -10.00 18.61 4.56
N PHE A 284 -10.15 17.36 5.04
CA PHE A 284 -9.34 16.87 6.15
C PHE A 284 -7.84 16.94 5.88
N SER A 285 -7.41 16.60 4.65
CA SER A 285 -6.01 16.76 4.23
C SER A 285 -5.53 18.21 4.35
N ARG A 286 -6.36 19.18 3.93
CA ARG A 286 -5.98 20.59 3.97
C ARG A 286 -5.85 21.11 5.40
N VAL A 287 -6.78 20.80 6.30
CA VAL A 287 -6.68 21.26 7.70
C VAL A 287 -5.53 20.60 8.44
N MET A 288 -5.29 19.29 8.24
CA MET A 288 -4.18 18.61 8.91
C MET A 288 -2.83 19.13 8.42
N HIS A 289 -2.53 19.04 7.13
CA HIS A 289 -1.21 19.40 6.63
C HIS A 289 -0.98 20.92 6.58
N GLY A 290 -2.02 21.70 6.26
CA GLY A 290 -1.96 23.17 6.22
C GLY A 290 -1.82 23.82 7.59
N TYR A 291 -2.33 23.20 8.66
CA TYR A 291 -2.10 23.68 10.03
C TYR A 291 -0.70 23.31 10.55
N HIS A 292 -0.24 22.09 10.31
CA HIS A 292 1.04 21.61 10.86
C HIS A 292 2.26 22.09 10.05
N GLY A 293 2.15 22.20 8.72
CA GLY A 293 3.26 22.57 7.83
C GLY A 293 3.96 23.91 8.13
N PRO A 294 3.26 24.99 8.52
CA PRO A 294 3.90 26.26 8.87
C PRO A 294 4.49 26.30 10.30
N LEU A 295 4.26 25.29 11.14
CA LEU A 295 4.62 25.37 12.56
C LEU A 295 6.13 25.38 12.77
N GLN A 296 6.58 26.26 13.66
CA GLN A 296 7.99 26.43 14.01
C GLN A 296 8.19 26.44 15.51
N ASN A 297 9.34 25.92 15.95
CA ASN A 297 9.86 26.07 17.30
C ASN A 297 11.23 26.76 17.24
N ALA A 298 11.41 27.87 17.97
CA ALA A 298 12.62 28.69 17.95
C ALA A 298 13.16 29.06 16.53
N GLY A 299 12.25 29.24 15.57
CA GLY A 299 12.58 29.57 14.17
C GLY A 299 13.01 28.38 13.29
N GLN A 300 12.90 27.15 13.79
CA GLN A 300 13.07 25.92 13.00
C GLN A 300 11.70 25.27 12.73
N PRO A 301 11.44 24.70 11.54
CA PRO A 301 10.22 23.93 11.29
C PRO A 301 10.08 22.78 12.29
N ILE A 302 8.88 22.56 12.83
CA ILE A 302 8.57 21.36 13.61
C ILE A 302 8.56 20.12 12.69
N PHE A 303 8.06 20.30 11.46
CA PHE A 303 7.98 19.27 10.44
C PHE A 303 8.88 19.66 9.24
N PRO A 304 10.21 19.45 9.31
CA PRO A 304 11.10 19.65 8.16
C PRO A 304 10.72 18.74 6.98
N ALA A 305 11.11 19.12 5.76
CA ALA A 305 10.84 18.34 4.55
C ALA A 305 11.73 17.07 4.47
N ASN A 306 11.36 16.04 5.23
CA ASN A 306 11.97 14.71 5.25
C ASN A 306 10.92 13.65 5.65
N ILE A 307 11.27 12.37 5.53
CA ILE A 307 10.32 11.28 5.81
C ILE A 307 9.89 11.17 7.27
N SER A 308 10.77 11.50 8.23
CA SER A 308 10.42 11.42 9.66
C SER A 308 9.22 12.31 10.01
N SER A 309 9.11 13.50 9.41
CA SER A 309 7.96 14.39 9.61
C SER A 309 6.63 13.78 9.13
N CYS A 310 6.66 12.96 8.07
CA CYS A 310 5.48 12.22 7.60
C CYS A 310 5.10 11.12 8.60
N TYR A 311 6.11 10.45 9.16
CA TYR A 311 5.96 9.34 10.10
C TYR A 311 5.54 9.74 11.53
N GLU A 312 5.44 11.04 11.85
CA GLU A 312 4.77 11.52 13.06
C GLU A 312 3.23 11.34 13.00
N CYS A 313 2.66 11.18 11.80
CA CYS A 313 1.20 11.08 11.58
C CYS A 313 0.79 9.88 10.73
N HIS A 314 1.65 9.39 9.85
CA HIS A 314 1.42 8.21 9.03
C HIS A 314 2.24 7.00 9.52
N PRO A 315 1.75 5.77 9.36
CA PRO A 315 2.48 4.57 9.81
C PRO A 315 3.83 4.44 9.11
N GLY A 316 4.94 4.33 9.84
CA GLY A 316 6.25 4.37 9.19
C GLY A 316 7.50 4.21 10.05
N GLN A 317 7.47 4.65 11.31
CA GLN A 317 8.57 4.44 12.27
C GLN A 317 8.73 2.96 12.59
N VAL A 318 7.62 2.21 12.66
CA VAL A 318 7.60 0.76 12.92
C VAL A 318 7.04 -0.01 11.73
N THR A 319 5.87 0.41 11.23
CA THR A 319 5.06 -0.38 10.26
C THR A 319 5.28 0.00 8.80
N GLN A 320 6.20 0.92 8.49
CA GLN A 320 6.73 1.18 7.14
C GLN A 320 5.68 1.15 6.00
N CYS A 321 4.67 2.04 6.07
CA CYS A 321 3.64 2.15 5.03
C CYS A 321 4.25 2.25 3.62
N GLN A 322 5.31 3.05 3.47
CA GLN A 322 6.17 3.03 2.29
C GLN A 322 7.30 1.99 2.43
N ARG A 323 7.26 0.98 1.56
CA ARG A 323 8.25 -0.08 1.39
C ARG A 323 8.40 -0.43 -0.10
N GLY A 324 9.04 -1.55 -0.43
CA GLY A 324 9.13 -2.03 -1.81
C GLY A 324 10.23 -1.39 -2.66
N ALA A 325 10.17 -1.60 -3.96
CA ALA A 325 11.23 -1.29 -4.92
C ALA A 325 11.62 0.19 -4.91
N MET A 326 10.64 1.09 -4.78
CA MET A 326 10.87 2.54 -4.70
C MET A 326 11.63 2.94 -3.43
N LYS A 327 11.23 2.40 -2.27
CA LYS A 327 11.93 2.64 -1.00
C LYS A 327 13.33 2.03 -0.99
N THR A 328 13.48 0.85 -1.58
CA THR A 328 14.76 0.15 -1.77
C THR A 328 15.70 0.94 -2.70
N GLY A 329 15.14 1.62 -3.70
CA GLY A 329 15.83 2.56 -4.58
C GLY A 329 16.18 3.91 -3.92
N GLY A 330 15.88 4.09 -2.63
CA GLY A 330 16.23 5.29 -1.87
C GLY A 330 15.24 6.46 -1.98
N MET A 331 14.04 6.25 -2.55
CA MET A 331 13.00 7.28 -2.60
C MET A 331 12.11 7.26 -1.35
N ASP A 332 11.78 8.45 -0.87
CA ASP A 332 10.96 8.73 0.31
C ASP A 332 9.64 9.43 -0.08
N CYS A 333 8.72 9.60 0.88
CA CYS A 333 7.41 10.20 0.63
C CYS A 333 7.47 11.57 -0.05
N ILE A 334 8.49 12.37 0.30
CA ILE A 334 8.65 13.73 -0.24
C ILE A 334 9.01 13.76 -1.73
N ASP A 335 9.68 12.73 -2.25
CA ASP A 335 10.10 12.69 -3.66
C ASP A 335 8.90 12.53 -4.60
N CYS A 336 7.82 11.92 -4.09
CA CYS A 336 6.56 11.75 -4.79
C CYS A 336 5.55 12.87 -4.46
N HIS A 337 5.35 13.18 -3.18
CA HIS A 337 4.24 14.00 -2.71
C HIS A 337 4.61 15.47 -2.38
N GLY A 338 5.89 15.79 -2.24
CA GLY A 338 6.36 17.05 -1.65
C GLY A 338 6.20 17.09 -0.12
N GLY A 339 6.45 18.27 0.46
CA GLY A 339 6.28 18.51 1.89
C GLY A 339 4.82 18.75 2.31
N MET A 340 4.58 18.88 3.62
CA MET A 340 3.24 19.06 4.22
C MET A 340 2.35 20.07 3.47
N LEU A 341 2.88 21.26 3.15
CA LEU A 341 2.11 22.31 2.46
C LEU A 341 1.70 21.93 1.02
N ALA A 342 2.48 21.08 0.34
CA ALA A 342 2.15 20.55 -0.98
C ALA A 342 0.99 19.53 -0.92
N VAL A 343 1.01 18.66 0.10
CA VAL A 343 -0.04 17.66 0.38
C VAL A 343 -1.33 18.31 0.90
N GLY A 344 -1.19 19.39 1.67
CA GLY A 344 -2.31 20.23 2.13
C GLY A 344 -2.96 21.08 1.04
N GLY A 345 -2.36 21.19 -0.14
CA GLY A 345 -2.86 22.03 -1.23
C GLY A 345 -2.77 23.53 -0.91
N GLU A 346 -1.70 23.95 -0.24
CA GLU A 346 -1.46 25.38 0.01
C GLU A 346 -0.96 26.12 -1.24
N TYR A 347 -0.30 25.39 -2.13
CA TYR A 347 0.14 25.88 -3.44
C TYR A 347 -0.74 25.30 -4.55
N ASN A 348 -0.99 26.12 -5.57
CA ASN A 348 -1.73 25.70 -6.75
C ASN A 348 -0.87 24.80 -7.64
N LEU A 349 -1.46 23.76 -8.21
CA LEU A 349 -0.78 22.87 -9.15
C LEU A 349 -0.37 23.63 -10.42
N LEU A 350 0.79 23.28 -10.96
CA LEU A 350 1.28 23.73 -12.26
C LEU A 350 0.53 23.02 -13.40
N ALA A 351 0.72 23.50 -14.64
CA ALA A 351 0.12 22.89 -15.82
C ALA A 351 0.58 21.42 -15.99
N GLY A 352 -0.38 20.53 -16.21
CA GLY A 352 -0.21 19.07 -16.23
C GLY A 352 -0.22 18.41 -14.85
N GLY A 353 -0.25 19.16 -13.75
CA GLY A 353 -0.13 18.63 -12.39
C GLY A 353 -1.39 17.90 -11.90
N SER A 354 -2.59 18.32 -12.31
CA SER A 354 -3.82 17.62 -11.97
C SER A 354 -3.98 16.34 -12.79
N ILE A 355 -4.59 15.30 -12.20
CA ILE A 355 -4.66 13.98 -12.85
C ILE A 355 -5.46 13.99 -14.17
N ASP A 356 -6.45 14.87 -14.28
CA ASP A 356 -7.36 15.01 -15.41
C ASP A 356 -7.15 16.33 -16.21
N GLY A 357 -6.13 17.11 -15.87
CA GLY A 357 -5.86 18.43 -16.49
C GLY A 357 -6.92 19.51 -16.20
N THR A 358 -7.96 19.22 -15.41
CA THR A 358 -9.08 20.17 -15.16
C THR A 358 -8.89 21.03 -13.90
N ASN A 359 -7.89 20.72 -13.07
CA ASN A 359 -7.63 21.39 -11.80
C ASN A 359 -6.23 22.03 -11.72
N ASP A 360 -5.56 22.18 -12.87
CA ASP A 360 -4.33 22.95 -12.96
C ASP A 360 -4.61 24.42 -12.57
N GLY A 361 -3.61 25.09 -12.00
CA GLY A 361 -3.77 26.44 -11.46
C GLY A 361 -4.61 26.53 -10.18
N ASN A 362 -5.04 25.40 -9.60
CA ASN A 362 -5.84 25.32 -8.38
C ASN A 362 -5.18 24.40 -7.32
N PRO A 363 -5.60 24.45 -6.04
CA PRO A 363 -5.13 23.55 -5.00
C PRO A 363 -5.32 22.06 -5.33
N ARG A 364 -4.36 21.23 -4.90
CA ARG A 364 -4.41 19.75 -5.03
C ARG A 364 -5.72 19.17 -4.48
N ARG A 365 -6.43 18.37 -5.27
CA ARG A 365 -7.57 17.56 -4.79
C ARG A 365 -7.02 16.31 -4.07
N PRO A 366 -7.18 16.16 -2.75
CA PRO A 366 -6.64 14.99 -2.03
C PRO A 366 -7.28 13.70 -2.56
N TRP A 367 -6.53 12.60 -2.52
CA TRP A 367 -6.91 11.27 -3.06
C TRP A 367 -7.22 11.20 -4.57
N LYS A 368 -7.14 12.31 -5.29
CA LYS A 368 -7.35 12.39 -6.76
C LYS A 368 -6.10 12.89 -7.50
N ASP A 369 -5.58 14.05 -7.12
CA ASP A 369 -4.33 14.60 -7.68
C ASP A 369 -3.13 14.03 -6.89
N LEU A 370 -2.77 12.79 -7.22
CA LEU A 370 -1.72 12.01 -6.58
C LEU A 370 -0.50 11.82 -7.51
N PRO A 371 0.66 11.37 -6.98
CA PRO A 371 1.82 11.02 -7.80
C PRO A 371 1.47 9.95 -8.83
N ARG A 372 2.20 9.98 -9.96
CA ARG A 372 1.93 9.16 -11.15
C ARG A 372 3.19 8.39 -11.56
N CYS A 373 3.07 7.15 -12.02
CA CYS A 373 4.20 6.34 -12.48
C CYS A 373 4.91 7.04 -13.64
N GLN A 374 4.14 7.64 -14.56
CA GLN A 374 4.66 8.43 -15.68
C GLN A 374 5.52 9.63 -15.27
N SER A 375 5.46 10.08 -14.02
CA SER A 375 6.29 11.18 -13.53
C SER A 375 7.77 10.82 -13.48
N CYS A 376 8.07 9.55 -13.21
CA CYS A 376 9.42 9.02 -13.05
C CYS A 376 9.78 8.00 -14.14
N HIS A 377 8.81 7.23 -14.64
CA HIS A 377 8.94 6.29 -15.75
C HIS A 377 8.49 6.95 -17.05
N THR A 378 9.23 7.98 -17.43
CA THR A 378 8.85 8.98 -18.44
C THR A 378 8.99 8.52 -19.90
N GLY A 379 9.25 7.22 -20.10
CA GLY A 379 9.42 6.59 -21.40
C GLY A 379 10.55 5.55 -21.42
N ASP A 380 11.26 5.45 -22.53
CA ASP A 380 12.28 4.43 -22.78
C ASP A 380 13.69 5.04 -22.97
N ALA A 381 14.69 4.20 -23.26
CA ALA A 381 16.08 4.60 -23.41
C ALA A 381 16.35 5.66 -24.51
N VAL A 382 15.44 5.87 -25.47
CA VAL A 382 15.60 6.85 -26.56
C VAL A 382 14.58 8.00 -26.51
N SER A 383 13.51 7.86 -25.72
CA SER A 383 12.48 8.88 -25.54
C SER A 383 12.00 8.89 -24.09
N HIS A 384 12.60 9.74 -23.27
CA HIS A 384 12.29 10.01 -21.85
C HIS A 384 12.46 11.51 -21.54
N LEU A 385 11.94 11.98 -20.41
CA LEU A 385 12.17 13.36 -19.95
C LEU A 385 13.58 13.52 -19.39
N SER A 386 14.25 14.61 -19.76
CA SER A 386 15.52 15.06 -19.20
C SER A 386 15.60 16.59 -19.27
N GLY A 387 16.41 17.22 -18.41
CA GLY A 387 16.59 18.66 -18.42
C GLY A 387 16.78 19.30 -17.04
N ALA A 388 16.89 20.62 -17.01
CA ALA A 388 17.06 21.38 -15.78
C ALA A 388 15.82 21.26 -14.88
N GLY A 389 16.04 21.08 -13.57
CA GLY A 389 14.98 20.91 -12.57
C GLY A 389 14.39 19.51 -12.49
N LEU A 390 14.87 18.55 -13.30
CA LEU A 390 14.54 17.13 -13.15
C LEU A 390 15.67 16.40 -12.40
N VAL A 391 15.32 15.46 -11.53
CA VAL A 391 16.28 14.66 -10.76
C VAL A 391 16.32 13.26 -11.36
N SER A 392 17.35 12.96 -12.16
CA SER A 392 17.52 11.65 -12.80
C SER A 392 18.16 10.62 -11.87
N ASP A 393 17.82 9.34 -12.07
CA ASP A 393 18.53 8.22 -11.46
C ASP A 393 19.91 8.00 -12.10
N ALA A 394 20.68 7.03 -11.58
CA ALA A 394 22.01 6.69 -12.10
C ALA A 394 22.01 6.16 -13.55
N SER A 395 20.85 5.76 -14.10
CA SER A 395 20.73 5.36 -15.51
C SER A 395 20.53 6.54 -16.46
N GLY A 396 20.06 7.69 -15.94
CA GLY A 396 19.65 8.84 -16.72
C GLY A 396 18.27 8.70 -17.39
N ILE A 397 17.67 7.51 -17.40
CA ILE A 397 16.41 7.21 -18.10
C ILE A 397 15.18 7.48 -17.21
N ARG A 398 15.31 7.26 -15.89
CA ARG A 398 14.22 7.45 -14.91
C ARG A 398 14.49 8.68 -14.07
N LEU A 399 13.44 9.24 -13.48
CA LEU A 399 13.57 10.26 -12.44
C LEU A 399 13.40 9.65 -11.05
N THR A 400 14.00 10.28 -10.04
CA THR A 400 13.84 9.96 -8.61
C THR A 400 13.04 11.04 -7.87
N GLN A 401 12.34 11.92 -8.59
CA GLN A 401 11.46 12.95 -8.05
C GLN A 401 10.30 13.13 -9.03
N ALA A 402 9.07 13.07 -8.56
CA ALA A 402 7.86 13.06 -9.40
C ALA A 402 7.44 14.45 -9.91
N TYR A 403 8.12 15.51 -9.50
CA TYR A 403 7.83 16.90 -9.81
C TYR A 403 9.14 17.66 -10.10
N SER A 404 9.05 18.87 -10.67
CA SER A 404 10.25 19.69 -10.91
C SER A 404 10.80 20.30 -9.63
N THR A 405 12.13 20.25 -9.44
CA THR A 405 12.80 20.88 -8.30
C THR A 405 12.52 22.39 -8.27
N GLY A 406 12.04 22.87 -7.12
CA GLY A 406 11.58 24.26 -6.94
C GLY A 406 10.07 24.45 -7.09
N ASP A 407 9.32 23.43 -7.52
CA ASP A 407 7.85 23.45 -7.45
C ASP A 407 7.37 23.09 -6.04
N ASN A 408 6.97 24.12 -5.28
CA ASN A 408 6.42 23.97 -3.94
C ASN A 408 5.09 23.18 -3.90
N SER A 409 4.35 23.11 -5.01
CA SER A 409 3.10 22.35 -5.09
C SER A 409 3.31 20.84 -5.27
N ALA A 410 4.53 20.43 -5.62
CA ALA A 410 4.87 19.07 -6.02
C ALA A 410 3.91 18.51 -7.09
N SER A 411 3.71 19.28 -8.17
CA SER A 411 2.87 18.89 -9.30
C SER A 411 3.48 17.70 -10.03
N PRO A 412 2.80 16.55 -10.07
CA PRO A 412 3.28 15.39 -10.81
C PRO A 412 3.60 15.73 -12.27
N LEU A 413 4.69 15.19 -12.80
CA LEU A 413 5.08 15.38 -14.20
C LEU A 413 4.17 14.57 -15.14
N LEU A 414 4.13 14.97 -16.42
CA LEU A 414 3.46 14.23 -17.50
C LEU A 414 4.50 13.74 -18.50
N ALA A 415 4.41 12.46 -18.88
CA ALA A 415 5.25 11.90 -19.92
C ALA A 415 4.59 12.00 -21.30
N ALA A 416 5.37 12.38 -22.31
CA ALA A 416 4.93 12.23 -23.70
C ALA A 416 4.99 10.76 -24.16
N ASN A 417 6.01 10.02 -23.72
CA ASN A 417 6.13 8.58 -23.95
C ASN A 417 5.55 7.80 -22.77
N LYS A 418 4.35 7.22 -22.98
CA LYS A 418 3.59 6.53 -21.94
C LYS A 418 3.84 5.02 -21.86
N ARG A 419 4.95 4.50 -22.44
CA ARG A 419 5.25 3.05 -22.47
C ARG A 419 5.20 2.38 -21.08
N PHE A 420 5.66 3.08 -20.04
CA PHE A 420 5.70 2.60 -18.64
C PHE A 420 4.82 3.45 -17.72
N ALA A 421 3.83 4.14 -18.29
CA ALA A 421 2.85 4.93 -17.55
C ALA A 421 1.66 4.08 -17.09
N GLU A 422 0.97 4.57 -16.07
CA GLU A 422 -0.42 4.24 -15.79
C GLU A 422 -1.38 4.77 -16.87
N GLN A 423 -2.66 4.39 -16.84
CA GLN A 423 -3.62 4.83 -17.85
C GLN A 423 -3.96 6.32 -17.74
N ASP A 424 -4.29 6.95 -18.87
CA ASP A 424 -4.68 8.37 -18.91
C ASP A 424 -5.80 8.70 -17.92
N ASN A 425 -5.63 9.80 -17.18
CA ASN A 425 -6.54 10.30 -16.15
C ASN A 425 -6.89 9.28 -15.04
N THR A 426 -6.09 8.23 -14.87
CA THR A 426 -6.39 7.07 -14.03
C THR A 426 -5.22 6.81 -13.07
N LEU A 427 -5.50 6.53 -11.80
CA LEU A 427 -4.46 6.17 -10.84
C LEU A 427 -3.90 4.77 -11.13
N TYR A 428 -2.65 4.50 -10.72
CA TYR A 428 -2.01 3.19 -10.82
C TYR A 428 -2.90 2.03 -10.30
N ARG A 429 -3.45 2.16 -9.09
CA ARG A 429 -4.37 1.16 -8.47
C ARG A 429 -5.66 0.90 -9.25
N PHE A 430 -6.02 1.82 -10.15
CA PHE A 430 -7.20 1.72 -11.03
C PHE A 430 -6.81 1.49 -12.49
N SER A 431 -5.53 1.32 -12.80
CA SER A 431 -5.03 1.08 -14.14
C SER A 431 -4.93 -0.41 -14.47
N LYS A 432 -5.06 -0.73 -15.76
CA LYS A 432 -4.83 -2.06 -16.32
C LYS A 432 -4.02 -1.96 -17.61
N GLY A 433 -3.23 -2.99 -17.86
CA GLY A 433 -2.34 -3.13 -19.02
C GLY A 433 -2.66 -4.39 -19.82
N HIS A 434 -1.62 -4.97 -20.42
CA HIS A 434 -1.58 -6.23 -21.17
C HIS A 434 -2.70 -7.23 -20.80
N GLY A 435 -3.62 -7.51 -21.74
CA GLY A 435 -4.73 -8.46 -21.55
C GLY A 435 -5.85 -7.99 -20.60
N GLY A 436 -5.83 -6.74 -20.12
CA GLY A 436 -6.76 -6.24 -19.09
C GLY A 436 -6.29 -6.51 -17.65
N VAL A 437 -5.07 -7.03 -17.46
CA VAL A 437 -4.50 -7.31 -16.14
C VAL A 437 -4.17 -6.01 -15.41
N ARG A 438 -4.55 -5.92 -14.13
CA ARG A 438 -4.29 -4.77 -13.26
C ARG A 438 -2.80 -4.53 -13.05
N CYS A 439 -2.40 -3.26 -12.97
CA CYS A 439 -1.00 -2.91 -12.67
C CYS A 439 -0.53 -3.54 -11.34
N GLU A 440 -1.37 -3.48 -10.31
CA GLU A 440 -1.09 -4.06 -8.98
C GLU A 440 -0.89 -5.58 -9.02
N ASN A 441 -1.59 -6.28 -9.92
CA ASN A 441 -1.46 -7.74 -10.10
C ASN A 441 -0.12 -8.14 -10.73
N CYS A 442 0.56 -7.22 -11.42
CA CYS A 442 1.90 -7.44 -11.96
C CYS A 442 3.00 -6.84 -11.07
N HIS A 443 2.73 -5.75 -10.33
CA HIS A 443 3.75 -4.95 -9.66
C HIS A 443 3.66 -4.95 -8.13
N GLY A 444 2.54 -5.37 -7.52
CA GLY A 444 2.25 -5.20 -6.10
C GLY A 444 1.45 -3.90 -5.81
N SER A 445 1.06 -3.69 -4.56
CA SER A 445 0.25 -2.54 -4.14
C SER A 445 0.99 -1.20 -4.27
N THR A 446 0.29 -0.07 -4.37
CA THR A 446 0.93 1.26 -4.20
C THR A 446 1.70 1.31 -2.88
N HIS A 447 2.83 2.01 -2.82
CA HIS A 447 3.72 2.07 -1.64
C HIS A 447 4.35 0.72 -1.21
N ALA A 448 4.07 -0.39 -1.91
CA ALA A 448 4.61 -1.71 -1.62
C ALA A 448 4.95 -2.52 -2.90
N GLU A 449 5.26 -1.84 -4.00
CA GLU A 449 5.63 -2.49 -5.27
C GLU A 449 6.85 -3.43 -5.10
N TRP A 450 6.78 -4.61 -5.71
CA TRP A 450 7.76 -5.67 -5.54
C TRP A 450 9.09 -5.40 -6.27
N PRO A 451 10.23 -5.85 -5.70
CA PRO A 451 10.35 -6.59 -4.45
C PRO A 451 10.40 -5.67 -3.22
N ILE A 452 9.95 -6.19 -2.07
CA ILE A 452 10.37 -5.65 -0.77
C ILE A 452 11.80 -6.14 -0.50
N ALA A 453 12.67 -5.28 0.03
CA ALA A 453 14.08 -5.61 0.29
C ALA A 453 14.29 -6.78 1.26
N ASP A 454 13.41 -6.93 2.26
CA ASP A 454 13.34 -8.17 3.03
C ASP A 454 12.62 -9.24 2.20
N ASP A 455 13.39 -10.19 1.69
CA ASP A 455 12.88 -11.29 0.89
C ASP A 455 11.89 -12.17 1.67
N ALA A 456 11.96 -12.21 3.02
CA ALA A 456 11.03 -12.95 3.86
C ALA A 456 9.70 -12.21 4.12
N ALA A 457 9.55 -10.96 3.71
CA ALA A 457 8.34 -10.17 3.95
C ALA A 457 7.08 -10.78 3.30
N ASN A 458 5.96 -10.72 4.02
CA ASN A 458 4.67 -11.27 3.57
C ASN A 458 4.19 -10.68 2.22
N ASP A 459 4.53 -9.43 1.90
CA ASP A 459 4.32 -8.83 0.58
C ASP A 459 4.89 -9.66 -0.57
N ASN A 460 6.11 -10.21 -0.42
CA ASN A 460 6.81 -10.93 -1.48
C ASN A 460 6.22 -12.33 -1.73
N VAL A 461 5.32 -12.83 -0.87
CA VAL A 461 4.73 -14.18 -0.96
C VAL A 461 3.93 -14.38 -2.25
N ALA A 462 3.17 -13.37 -2.68
CA ALA A 462 2.38 -13.42 -3.91
C ALA A 462 3.28 -13.59 -5.14
N ALA A 463 4.27 -12.71 -5.32
CA ALA A 463 5.26 -12.80 -6.39
C ALA A 463 5.98 -14.15 -6.41
N LYS A 464 6.47 -14.61 -5.25
CA LYS A 464 7.16 -15.90 -5.11
C LYS A 464 6.28 -17.09 -5.46
N THR A 465 4.99 -17.05 -5.13
CA THR A 465 4.04 -18.11 -5.47
C THR A 465 3.76 -18.16 -6.97
N LEU A 466 3.69 -16.99 -7.62
CA LEU A 466 3.41 -16.88 -9.05
C LEU A 466 4.62 -17.26 -9.93
N GLN A 467 5.80 -16.67 -9.70
CA GLN A 467 6.97 -16.84 -10.58
C GLN A 467 8.20 -17.50 -9.93
N GLY A 468 8.13 -17.91 -8.66
CA GLY A 468 9.22 -18.57 -7.94
C GLY A 468 10.25 -17.64 -7.27
N TYR A 469 10.16 -16.33 -7.48
CA TYR A 469 11.05 -15.32 -6.89
C TYR A 469 10.35 -13.99 -6.59
N SER A 470 10.96 -13.16 -5.73
CA SER A 470 10.47 -11.85 -5.35
C SER A 470 10.73 -10.80 -6.43
N GLY A 471 9.71 -10.00 -6.77
CA GLY A 471 9.78 -8.99 -7.82
C GLY A 471 8.46 -8.84 -8.55
N LYS A 472 8.34 -7.81 -9.40
CA LYS A 472 7.22 -7.70 -10.34
C LYS A 472 7.13 -8.94 -11.25
N ILE A 473 5.93 -9.33 -11.64
CA ILE A 473 5.67 -10.47 -12.52
C ILE A 473 6.21 -10.20 -13.92
N ILE A 474 7.18 -11.00 -14.36
CA ILE A 474 7.76 -10.93 -15.72
C ILE A 474 7.80 -12.27 -16.46
N GLU A 475 7.70 -13.40 -15.76
CA GLU A 475 7.63 -14.72 -16.39
C GLU A 475 6.30 -14.89 -17.12
N CYS A 476 6.32 -14.96 -18.45
CA CYS A 476 5.09 -15.00 -19.26
C CYS A 476 4.22 -16.24 -18.96
N THR A 477 4.86 -17.33 -18.50
CA THR A 477 4.22 -18.60 -18.11
C THR A 477 3.36 -18.51 -16.84
N VAL A 478 3.39 -17.39 -16.11
CA VAL A 478 2.43 -17.11 -15.03
C VAL A 478 1.01 -16.96 -15.57
N CYS A 479 0.84 -16.43 -16.79
CA CYS A 479 -0.48 -16.18 -17.38
C CYS A 479 -0.72 -16.93 -18.69
N HIS A 480 0.34 -17.33 -19.40
CA HIS A 480 0.24 -18.11 -20.63
C HIS A 480 0.53 -19.59 -20.36
N THR A 481 -0.23 -20.49 -20.98
CA THR A 481 0.10 -21.92 -20.95
C THR A 481 1.48 -22.14 -21.58
N GLN A 482 2.33 -22.97 -20.96
CA GLN A 482 3.68 -23.23 -21.44
C GLN A 482 3.70 -23.68 -22.91
N GLY A 483 4.45 -22.99 -23.76
CA GLY A 483 4.54 -23.26 -25.20
C GLY A 483 3.39 -22.72 -26.05
N SER A 484 2.36 -22.07 -25.47
CA SER A 484 1.30 -21.39 -26.24
C SER A 484 1.75 -20.07 -26.88
N LEU A 485 2.71 -19.39 -26.26
CA LEU A 485 3.16 -18.06 -26.68
C LEU A 485 4.26 -18.18 -27.74
N GLN A 486 3.97 -17.68 -28.95
CA GLN A 486 4.98 -17.51 -30.00
C GLN A 486 5.96 -16.37 -29.64
N LEU A 487 7.13 -16.34 -30.30
CA LEU A 487 8.07 -15.22 -30.17
C LEU A 487 7.39 -13.91 -30.55
N THR A 488 7.38 -12.96 -29.63
CA THR A 488 6.66 -11.68 -29.78
C THR A 488 7.39 -10.55 -29.08
N THR A 489 7.12 -9.31 -29.49
CA THR A 489 7.49 -8.07 -28.79
C THR A 489 6.25 -7.32 -28.27
N ASN A 490 5.07 -7.96 -28.33
CA ASN A 490 3.78 -7.39 -27.91
C ASN A 490 3.45 -7.67 -26.44
N GLY A 491 4.46 -8.02 -25.63
CA GLY A 491 4.32 -8.19 -24.18
C GLY A 491 4.01 -6.87 -23.45
N PRO A 492 3.82 -6.92 -22.12
CA PRO A 492 3.63 -5.71 -21.32
C PRO A 492 4.78 -4.72 -21.57
N HIS A 493 4.44 -3.44 -21.78
CA HIS A 493 5.39 -2.37 -22.11
C HIS A 493 6.25 -2.60 -23.37
N GLY A 494 5.85 -3.50 -24.27
CA GLY A 494 6.64 -3.87 -25.45
C GLY A 494 7.80 -4.84 -25.13
N LEU A 495 7.72 -5.56 -24.00
CA LEU A 495 8.64 -6.64 -23.67
C LEU A 495 8.49 -7.81 -24.65
N HIS A 496 9.60 -8.51 -24.87
CA HIS A 496 9.61 -9.81 -25.54
C HIS A 496 9.48 -10.96 -24.53
N ASN A 497 9.34 -12.20 -25.04
CA ASN A 497 9.34 -13.41 -24.22
C ASN A 497 10.60 -13.42 -23.31
N VAL A 498 10.39 -13.49 -22.00
CA VAL A 498 11.47 -13.58 -21.00
C VAL A 498 11.90 -15.05 -20.88
N ASN A 499 13.21 -15.29 -20.72
CA ASN A 499 13.82 -16.63 -20.57
C ASN A 499 13.52 -17.64 -21.70
N ASP A 500 13.10 -17.17 -22.87
CA ASP A 500 12.77 -18.00 -24.04
C ASP A 500 13.98 -18.17 -24.96
N SER A 501 14.46 -19.41 -25.10
CA SER A 501 15.62 -19.74 -25.94
C SER A 501 15.41 -19.49 -27.43
N GLY A 502 14.18 -19.32 -27.91
CA GLY A 502 13.91 -18.96 -29.30
C GLY A 502 14.37 -17.54 -29.68
N TRP A 503 14.70 -16.69 -28.70
CA TRP A 503 15.39 -15.41 -28.93
C TRP A 503 16.91 -15.54 -29.10
N LEU A 504 17.48 -16.71 -28.80
CA LEU A 504 18.90 -16.98 -29.00
C LEU A 504 19.13 -17.54 -30.40
N ASP A 505 19.83 -16.74 -31.23
CA ASP A 505 20.44 -17.23 -32.46
C ASP A 505 21.48 -18.31 -32.12
N GLU A 506 21.28 -19.53 -32.64
CA GLU A 506 22.14 -20.71 -32.45
C GLU A 506 23.62 -20.50 -32.87
N ASN A 507 23.95 -19.38 -33.53
CA ASN A 507 25.31 -19.08 -34.01
C ASN A 507 26.25 -18.37 -33.00
N HIS A 508 25.86 -18.21 -31.72
CA HIS A 508 26.72 -17.62 -30.68
C HIS A 508 27.43 -18.67 -29.81
N GLY A 509 28.13 -19.61 -30.46
CA GLY A 509 28.99 -20.63 -29.83
C GLY A 509 30.45 -20.23 -29.68
#